data_AF-A0A2U1MKC1-F1
#
_entry.id   AF-A0A2U1MKC1-F1
#
_cell.length_a   1.000
_cell.length_b   1.000
_cell.length_c   1.000
_cell.angle_alpha   90.00
_cell.angle_beta   90.00
_cell.angle_gamma   90.00
#
_symmetry.space_group_name_H-M   'P 1'
#
loop_
_entity.id
_entity.type
_entity.pdbx_description
1 polymer ?
#
loop_
_entity_poly.entity_id
_entity_poly.type
_entity_poly.pdbx_seq_one_letter_code
_entity_poly.pdbx_strand_id
1 'polypeptide(L)'
;MIKEEAKFLRKDEDNEEFVKGHKTCLNDIMYFPTRDAYGLSSVAGNTEKVAAFQKEVDIVKKRMDDDTKKAQCLEQKIKLHTDGYQMRAAKLGSQVETTFKQMVTAGTEYECLQALQRQEQLAASNRINSLSEAVQKQKEFEKTLQNRYGDLLVRATVPEQVEEANQISESSEMTNLMTGQGDSVA
;
A
#
# COMPACT_ATOMS: atom_id res chain seq x y z
N MET A 1 43.13 -64.86 -28.04
CA MET A 1 41.85 -65.58 -28.23
C MET A 1 40.77 -65.05 -27.30
N ILE A 2 40.83 -65.28 -25.99
CA ILE A 2 39.75 -64.88 -25.04
C ILE A 2 39.44 -63.37 -25.07
N LYS A 3 40.44 -62.50 -25.22
CA LYS A 3 40.25 -61.04 -25.31
C LYS A 3 39.63 -60.56 -26.64
N GLU A 4 39.83 -61.32 -27.72
CA GLU A 4 39.24 -61.05 -29.03
C GLU A 4 37.79 -61.56 -29.08
N GLU A 5 37.53 -62.73 -28.49
CA GLU A 5 36.17 -63.26 -28.29
C GLU A 5 35.32 -62.37 -27.37
N ALA A 6 35.91 -61.85 -26.28
CA ALA A 6 35.23 -60.91 -25.40
C ALA A 6 34.90 -59.57 -26.08
N LYS A 7 35.71 -59.14 -27.06
CA LYS A 7 35.43 -57.99 -27.93
C LYS A 7 34.34 -58.29 -28.96
N PHE A 8 34.26 -59.53 -29.46
CA PHE A 8 33.20 -59.98 -30.37
C PHE A 8 31.83 -60.01 -29.67
N LEU A 9 31.78 -60.43 -28.40
CA LEU A 9 30.56 -60.37 -27.57
C LEU A 9 30.18 -58.93 -27.15
N ARG A 10 31.14 -58.01 -27.18
CA ARG A 10 30.96 -56.57 -26.92
C ARG A 10 30.65 -55.76 -28.18
N LYS A 11 30.41 -56.42 -29.32
CA LYS A 11 29.84 -55.73 -30.46
C LYS A 11 28.41 -55.37 -30.07
N ASP A 12 28.27 -54.14 -29.61
CA ASP A 12 27.02 -53.44 -29.34
C ASP A 12 26.17 -53.44 -30.63
N GLU A 13 25.44 -54.53 -30.87
CA GLU A 13 24.14 -54.40 -31.49
C GLU A 13 23.17 -54.24 -30.32
N ASP A 14 22.34 -53.20 -30.39
CA ASP A 14 21.09 -53.15 -29.65
C ASP A 14 20.34 -54.45 -29.96
N ASN A 15 20.57 -55.47 -29.14
CA ASN A 15 19.97 -56.77 -29.31
C ASN A 15 18.57 -56.69 -28.72
N GLU A 16 17.77 -55.78 -29.30
CA GLU A 16 16.37 -55.56 -28.98
C GLU A 16 15.61 -56.88 -29.06
N GLU A 17 16.02 -57.78 -29.96
CA GLU A 17 15.51 -59.14 -30.06
C GLU A 17 15.85 -59.99 -28.83
N PHE A 18 17.09 -59.98 -28.33
CA PHE A 18 17.47 -60.63 -27.07
C PHE A 18 16.73 -60.02 -25.87
N VAL A 19 16.67 -58.69 -25.78
CA VAL A 19 15.94 -57.99 -24.70
C VAL A 19 14.45 -58.32 -24.75
N LYS A 20 13.87 -58.40 -25.95
CA LYS A 20 12.47 -58.79 -26.17
C LYS A 20 12.23 -60.24 -25.80
N GLY A 21 13.09 -61.17 -26.24
CA GLY A 21 13.03 -62.59 -25.88
C GLY A 21 13.14 -62.79 -24.37
N HIS A 22 14.11 -62.12 -23.73
CA HIS A 22 14.27 -62.14 -22.28
C HIS A 22 13.02 -61.60 -21.55
N LYS A 23 12.46 -60.47 -22.00
CA LYS A 23 11.21 -59.93 -21.44
C LYS A 23 10.04 -60.88 -21.63
N THR A 24 9.90 -61.52 -22.78
CA THR A 24 8.84 -62.50 -23.05
C THR A 24 8.96 -63.72 -22.14
N CYS A 25 10.17 -64.29 -21.99
CA CYS A 25 10.40 -65.41 -21.09
C CYS A 25 10.14 -65.03 -19.62
N LEU A 26 10.61 -63.85 -19.20
CA LEU A 26 10.40 -63.37 -17.84
C LEU A 26 8.91 -63.15 -17.53
N ASN A 27 8.15 -62.59 -18.48
CA ASN A 27 6.71 -62.38 -18.33
C ASN A 27 5.90 -63.69 -18.34
N ASP A 28 6.43 -64.76 -18.93
CA ASP A 28 5.80 -66.08 -18.91
C ASP A 28 6.13 -66.87 -17.64
N ILE A 29 7.05 -66.41 -16.78
CA ILE A 29 7.37 -67.07 -15.51
C ILE A 29 6.49 -66.50 -14.40
N MET A 30 5.83 -67.38 -13.64
CA MET A 30 4.97 -67.03 -12.51
C MET A 30 5.25 -67.95 -11.31
N TYR A 31 5.15 -67.41 -10.10
CA TYR A 31 5.25 -68.21 -8.87
C TYR A 31 3.89 -68.83 -8.54
N PHE A 32 3.86 -70.16 -8.39
CA PHE A 32 2.65 -70.90 -8.04
C PHE A 32 2.65 -71.30 -6.56
N PRO A 33 1.78 -70.70 -5.72
CA PRO A 33 1.79 -70.95 -4.27
C PRO A 33 1.46 -72.39 -3.89
N THR A 34 0.63 -73.08 -4.67
CA THR A 34 0.22 -74.47 -4.42
C THR A 34 1.38 -75.46 -4.58
N ARG A 35 2.38 -75.11 -5.41
CA ARG A 35 3.54 -75.95 -5.74
C ARG A 35 4.84 -75.44 -5.13
N ASP A 36 4.80 -74.26 -4.51
CA ASP A 36 5.94 -73.52 -3.98
C ASP A 36 7.12 -73.41 -4.97
N ALA A 37 6.80 -73.16 -6.24
CA ALA A 37 7.78 -73.13 -7.33
C ALA A 37 7.40 -72.15 -8.43
N TYR A 38 8.40 -71.70 -9.18
CA TYR A 38 8.20 -70.95 -10.41
C TYR A 38 7.88 -71.89 -11.57
N GLY A 39 6.93 -71.49 -12.42
CA GLY A 39 6.57 -72.23 -13.62
C GLY A 39 6.10 -71.32 -14.75
N LEU A 40 5.86 -71.91 -15.91
CA LEU A 40 5.37 -71.19 -17.09
C LEU A 40 3.86 -70.93 -16.99
N SER A 41 3.46 -69.67 -17.17
CA SER A 41 2.07 -69.23 -17.19
C SER A 41 1.34 -69.82 -18.40
N SER A 42 2.00 -69.93 -19.56
CA SER A 42 1.46 -70.57 -20.76
C SER A 42 0.95 -72.01 -20.54
N VAL A 43 1.55 -72.76 -19.62
CA VAL A 43 1.23 -74.18 -19.33
C VAL A 43 0.28 -74.35 -18.14
N ALA A 44 0.15 -73.32 -17.28
CA ALA A 44 -0.64 -73.41 -16.06
C ALA A 44 -2.16 -73.29 -16.30
N GLY A 45 -2.95 -74.00 -15.49
CA GLY A 45 -4.40 -73.90 -15.50
C GLY A 45 -4.91 -72.57 -14.92
N ASN A 46 -6.11 -72.13 -15.32
CA ASN A 46 -6.68 -70.86 -14.87
C ASN A 46 -6.81 -70.75 -13.34
N THR A 47 -7.08 -71.86 -12.65
CA THR A 47 -7.19 -71.91 -11.18
C THR A 47 -5.85 -71.66 -10.49
N GLU A 48 -4.76 -72.22 -11.00
CA GLU A 48 -3.40 -72.01 -10.48
C GLU A 48 -2.93 -70.57 -10.73
N LYS A 49 -3.27 -69.99 -11.89
CA LYS A 49 -3.01 -68.56 -12.20
C LYS A 49 -3.73 -67.61 -11.25
N VAL A 50 -5.01 -67.87 -10.97
CA VAL A 50 -5.80 -67.05 -10.03
C VAL A 50 -5.18 -67.11 -8.63
N ALA A 51 -4.74 -68.29 -8.17
CA ALA A 51 -4.07 -68.43 -6.89
C ALA A 51 -2.73 -67.67 -6.82
N ALA A 52 -1.95 -67.71 -7.91
CA ALA A 52 -0.71 -66.95 -8.03
C ALA A 52 -0.94 -65.43 -7.98
N PHE A 53 -1.89 -64.91 -8.77
CA PHE A 53 -2.26 -63.49 -8.71
C PHE A 53 -2.79 -63.07 -7.34
N GLN A 54 -3.60 -63.91 -6.68
CA GLN A 54 -4.08 -63.62 -5.33
C GLN A 54 -2.91 -63.47 -4.34
N LYS A 55 -1.91 -64.34 -4.44
CA LYS A 55 -0.71 -64.26 -3.60
C LYS A 55 0.11 -62.99 -3.86
N GLU A 56 0.27 -62.60 -5.13
CA GLU A 56 0.94 -61.34 -5.49
C GLU A 56 0.19 -60.14 -4.93
N VAL A 57 -1.14 -60.11 -5.08
CA VAL A 57 -1.99 -59.06 -4.50
C VAL A 57 -1.85 -59.00 -2.99
N ASP A 58 -1.80 -60.13 -2.30
CA ASP A 58 -1.63 -60.17 -0.84
C ASP A 58 -0.25 -59.65 -0.41
N ILE A 59 0.82 -59.96 -1.16
CA ILE A 59 2.17 -59.42 -0.93
C ILE A 59 2.16 -57.91 -1.12
N VAL A 60 1.55 -57.41 -2.19
CA VAL A 60 1.46 -55.98 -2.50
C VAL A 60 0.65 -55.25 -1.42
N LYS A 61 -0.50 -55.81 -1.00
CA LYS A 61 -1.30 -55.26 0.10
C LYS A 61 -0.49 -55.13 1.39
N LYS A 62 0.22 -56.20 1.78
CA LYS A 62 1.08 -56.16 2.97
C LYS A 62 2.16 -55.08 2.87
N ARG A 63 2.82 -54.95 1.72
CA ARG A 63 3.82 -53.88 1.51
C ARG A 63 3.18 -52.50 1.60
N MET A 64 2.01 -52.32 1.00
CA MET A 64 1.27 -51.06 1.04
C MET A 64 0.87 -50.69 2.47
N ASP A 65 0.42 -51.64 3.28
CA ASP A 65 0.09 -51.42 4.70
C ASP A 65 1.34 -51.03 5.52
N ASP A 66 2.47 -51.71 5.30
CA ASP A 66 3.73 -51.40 5.98
C ASP A 66 4.26 -50.01 5.59
N ASP A 67 4.18 -49.65 4.30
CA ASP A 67 4.62 -48.36 3.80
C ASP A 67 3.67 -47.22 4.22
N THR A 68 2.37 -47.48 4.31
CA THR A 68 1.39 -46.53 4.87
C THR A 68 1.71 -46.21 6.32
N LYS A 69 2.02 -47.23 7.14
CA LYS A 69 2.43 -47.01 8.54
C LYS A 69 3.71 -46.20 8.64
N LYS A 70 4.73 -46.51 7.83
CA LYS A 70 5.98 -45.74 7.79
C LYS A 70 5.73 -44.28 7.36
N ALA A 71 4.92 -44.07 6.33
CA ALA A 71 4.56 -42.73 5.85
C ALA A 71 3.87 -41.93 6.96
N GLN A 72 2.88 -42.51 7.64
CA GLN A 72 2.19 -41.87 8.76
C GLN A 72 3.15 -41.50 9.90
N CYS A 73 4.08 -42.40 10.28
CA CYS A 73 5.09 -42.10 11.29
C CYS A 73 6.02 -40.95 10.86
N LEU A 74 6.43 -40.91 9.60
CA LEU A 74 7.27 -39.85 9.06
C LEU A 74 6.52 -38.52 8.96
N GLU A 75 5.28 -38.52 8.51
CA GLU A 75 4.41 -37.34 8.45
C GLU A 75 4.20 -36.73 9.83
N GLN A 76 3.91 -37.57 10.84
CA GLN A 76 3.78 -37.11 12.23
C GLN A 76 5.07 -36.50 12.75
N LYS A 77 6.23 -37.12 12.45
CA LYS A 77 7.54 -36.60 12.86
C LYS A 77 7.87 -35.28 12.17
N ILE A 78 7.63 -35.18 10.87
CA ILE A 78 7.82 -33.94 10.11
C ILE A 78 6.91 -32.87 10.70
N LYS A 79 5.61 -33.16 10.86
CA LYS A 79 4.65 -32.22 11.44
C LYS A 79 5.12 -31.72 12.81
N LEU A 80 5.51 -32.60 13.72
CA LEU A 80 6.02 -32.20 15.04
C LEU A 80 7.20 -31.20 14.94
N HIS A 81 8.11 -31.41 13.99
CA HIS A 81 9.26 -30.53 13.81
C HIS A 81 8.94 -29.26 13.00
N THR A 82 7.98 -29.28 12.07
CA THR A 82 7.75 -28.18 11.12
C THR A 82 6.55 -27.32 11.43
N ASP A 83 5.56 -27.81 12.17
CA ASP A 83 4.27 -27.12 12.37
C ASP A 83 4.44 -25.73 12.99
N GLY A 84 5.26 -25.61 14.04
CA GLY A 84 5.57 -24.32 14.65
C GLY A 84 6.26 -23.34 13.69
N TYR A 85 7.17 -23.84 12.84
CA TYR A 85 7.81 -23.01 11.80
C TYR A 85 6.84 -22.58 10.72
N GLN A 86 5.92 -23.46 10.29
CA GLN A 86 4.88 -23.15 9.31
C GLN A 86 3.93 -22.07 9.84
N MET A 87 3.46 -22.20 11.09
CA MET A 87 2.61 -21.19 11.72
C MET A 87 3.31 -19.84 11.83
N ARG A 88 4.60 -19.84 12.24
CA ARG A 88 5.40 -18.62 12.33
C ARG A 88 5.62 -17.98 10.96
N ALA A 89 5.89 -18.78 9.93
CA ALA A 89 6.06 -18.30 8.56
C ALA A 89 4.76 -17.67 8.04
N ALA A 90 3.62 -18.31 8.24
CA ALA A 90 2.31 -17.78 7.85
C ALA A 90 2.00 -16.45 8.56
N LYS A 91 2.26 -16.37 9.87
CA LYS A 91 2.09 -15.14 10.65
C LYS A 91 3.01 -14.01 10.17
N LEU A 92 4.28 -14.32 9.89
CA LEU A 92 5.22 -13.33 9.41
C LEU A 92 4.83 -12.85 8.01
N GLY A 93 4.37 -13.75 7.14
CA GLY A 93 3.85 -13.42 5.82
C GLY A 93 2.69 -12.42 5.87
N SER A 94 1.70 -12.66 6.74
CA SER A 94 0.57 -11.74 6.88
C SER A 94 0.96 -10.39 7.49
N GLN A 95 1.95 -10.37 8.40
CA GLN A 95 2.51 -9.12 8.93
C GLN A 95 3.22 -8.31 7.85
N VAL A 96 4.07 -8.95 7.04
CA VAL A 96 4.77 -8.31 5.92
C VAL A 96 3.76 -7.73 4.93
N GLU A 97 2.73 -8.48 4.55
CA GLU A 97 1.67 -7.99 3.66
C GLU A 97 0.95 -6.77 4.24
N THR A 98 0.62 -6.79 5.54
CA THR A 98 -0.03 -5.67 6.22
C THR A 98 0.84 -4.42 6.23
N THR A 99 2.12 -4.56 6.62
CA THR A 99 3.08 -3.45 6.64
C THR A 99 3.31 -2.89 5.23
N PHE A 100 3.36 -3.74 4.22
CA PHE A 100 3.50 -3.29 2.83
C PHE A 100 2.29 -2.45 2.38
N LYS A 101 1.06 -2.89 2.70
CA LYS A 101 -0.15 -2.09 2.43
C LYS A 101 -0.10 -0.73 3.12
N GLN A 102 0.26 -0.70 4.40
CA GLN A 102 0.40 0.55 5.17
C GLN A 102 1.46 1.48 4.55
N MET A 103 2.61 0.93 4.13
CA MET A 103 3.68 1.69 3.49
C MET A 103 3.22 2.32 2.18
N VAL A 104 2.48 1.57 1.34
CA VAL A 104 1.92 2.10 0.09
C VAL A 104 0.93 3.22 0.38
N THR A 105 0.00 3.03 1.32
CA THR A 105 -0.95 4.07 1.73
C THR A 105 -0.22 5.33 2.22
N ALA A 106 0.74 5.18 3.14
CA ALA A 106 1.53 6.29 3.65
C ALA A 106 2.32 7.02 2.55
N GLY A 107 2.84 6.28 1.55
CA GLY A 107 3.49 6.87 0.38
C GLY A 107 2.54 7.75 -0.43
N THR A 108 1.34 7.26 -0.72
CA THR A 108 0.32 8.04 -1.44
C THR A 108 -0.18 9.26 -0.64
N GLU A 109 -0.35 9.10 0.68
CA GLU A 109 -0.71 10.20 1.57
C GLU A 109 0.38 11.28 1.63
N TYR A 110 1.65 10.87 1.66
CA TYR A 110 2.78 11.78 1.65
C TYR A 110 2.80 12.64 0.37
N GLU A 111 2.65 12.02 -0.80
CA GLU A 111 2.60 12.73 -2.08
C GLU A 111 1.42 13.71 -2.12
N CYS A 112 0.25 13.28 -1.63
CA CYS A 112 -0.95 14.12 -1.52
C CYS A 112 -0.69 15.34 -0.62
N LEU A 113 -0.15 15.13 0.59
CA LEU A 113 0.16 16.20 1.53
C LEU A 113 1.21 17.17 0.97
N GLN A 114 2.18 16.67 0.22
CA GLN A 114 3.19 17.51 -0.43
C GLN A 114 2.58 18.40 -1.51
N ALA A 115 1.60 17.90 -2.27
CA ALA A 115 0.86 18.69 -3.24
C ALA A 115 -0.03 19.73 -2.55
N LEU A 116 -0.77 19.32 -1.50
CA LEU A 116 -1.60 20.22 -0.69
C LEU A 116 -0.78 21.34 -0.05
N GLN A 117 0.40 21.04 0.47
CA GLN A 117 1.28 22.04 1.07
C GLN A 117 1.63 23.17 0.09
N ARG A 118 2.01 22.82 -1.15
CA ARG A 118 2.35 23.81 -2.18
C ARG A 118 1.13 24.67 -2.54
N GLN A 119 -0.04 24.05 -2.66
CA GLN A 119 -1.29 24.76 -2.94
C GLN A 119 -1.65 25.71 -1.79
N GLU A 120 -1.51 25.27 -0.55
CA GLU A 120 -1.85 26.07 0.63
C GLU A 120 -0.91 27.26 0.80
N GLN A 121 0.39 27.10 0.51
CA GLN A 121 1.35 28.20 0.50
C GLN A 121 0.94 29.31 -0.47
N LEU A 122 0.54 28.94 -1.69
CA LEU A 122 0.07 29.91 -2.69
C LEU A 122 -1.26 30.54 -2.27
N ALA A 123 -2.21 29.76 -1.78
CA ALA A 123 -3.49 30.25 -1.28
C ALA A 123 -3.33 31.19 -0.07
N ALA A 124 -2.37 30.93 0.82
CA ALA A 124 -2.04 31.78 1.96
C ALA A 124 -1.49 33.14 1.49
N SER A 125 -0.54 33.14 0.56
CA SER A 125 0.00 34.38 -0.01
C SER A 125 -1.10 35.22 -0.67
N ASN A 126 -1.99 34.59 -1.45
CA ASN A 126 -3.09 35.29 -2.10
C ASN A 126 -4.06 35.90 -1.08
N ARG A 127 -4.41 35.17 -0.01
CA ARG A 127 -5.26 35.70 1.07
C ARG A 127 -4.63 36.92 1.75
N ILE A 128 -3.33 36.86 2.06
CA ILE A 128 -2.60 37.99 2.67
C ILE A 128 -2.63 39.20 1.75
N ASN A 129 -2.33 39.01 0.46
CA ASN A 129 -2.32 40.10 -0.51
C ASN A 129 -3.71 40.73 -0.66
N SER A 130 -4.76 39.92 -0.83
CA SER A 130 -6.14 40.41 -0.92
C SER A 130 -6.58 41.20 0.32
N LEU A 131 -6.22 40.72 1.51
CA LEU A 131 -6.52 41.43 2.76
C LEU A 131 -5.73 42.74 2.87
N SER A 132 -4.45 42.74 2.49
CA SER A 132 -3.62 43.94 2.50
C SER A 132 -4.18 45.01 1.56
N GLU A 133 -4.62 44.63 0.36
CA GLU A 133 -5.28 45.54 -0.58
C GLU A 133 -6.60 46.09 -0.04
N ALA A 134 -7.42 45.23 0.59
CA ALA A 134 -8.68 45.66 1.19
C ALA A 134 -8.46 46.65 2.34
N VAL A 135 -7.47 46.39 3.21
CA VAL A 135 -7.08 47.28 4.30
C VAL A 135 -6.56 48.61 3.77
N GLN A 136 -5.77 48.60 2.70
CA GLN A 136 -5.24 49.82 2.08
C GLN A 136 -6.38 50.69 1.50
N LYS A 137 -7.32 50.08 0.78
CA LYS A 137 -8.52 50.77 0.28
C LYS A 137 -9.36 51.36 1.42
N GLN A 138 -9.52 50.62 2.53
CA GLN A 138 -10.26 51.09 3.69
C GLN A 138 -9.56 52.30 4.35
N LYS A 139 -8.23 52.28 4.47
CA LYS A 139 -7.44 53.40 4.99
C LYS A 139 -7.58 54.65 4.13
N GLU A 140 -7.56 54.51 2.81
CA GLU A 140 -7.75 55.63 1.87
C GLU A 140 -9.16 56.22 1.98
N PHE A 141 -10.17 55.36 2.11
CA PHE A 141 -11.54 55.79 2.33
C PHE A 141 -11.71 56.53 3.66
N GLU A 142 -11.16 55.98 4.75
CA GLU A 142 -11.18 56.62 6.08
C GLU A 142 -10.50 57.98 6.05
N LYS A 143 -9.30 58.08 5.45
CA LYS A 143 -8.58 59.35 5.29
C LYS A 143 -9.42 60.39 4.55
N THR A 144 -10.09 59.97 3.47
CA THR A 144 -10.99 60.84 2.70
C THR A 144 -12.17 61.32 3.54
N LEU A 145 -12.76 60.44 4.35
CA LEU A 145 -13.90 60.78 5.21
C LEU A 145 -13.50 61.73 6.35
N GLN A 146 -12.35 61.48 7.00
CA GLN A 146 -11.81 62.34 8.05
C GLN A 146 -11.50 63.75 7.53
N ASN A 147 -10.89 63.87 6.34
CA ASN A 147 -10.64 65.17 5.70
C ASN A 147 -11.95 65.94 5.47
N ARG A 148 -12.97 65.30 4.91
CA ARG A 148 -14.29 65.92 4.69
C ARG A 148 -14.94 66.37 5.99
N TYR A 149 -14.83 65.57 7.04
CA TYR A 149 -15.35 65.94 8.35
C TYR A 149 -14.60 67.14 8.95
N GLY A 150 -13.28 67.19 8.80
CA GLY A 150 -12.45 68.35 9.16
C GLY A 150 -12.88 69.62 8.44
N ASP A 151 -13.09 69.56 7.13
CA ASP A 151 -13.58 70.69 6.34
C ASP A 151 -14.95 71.20 6.82
N LEU A 152 -15.85 70.28 7.19
CA LEU A 152 -17.17 70.62 7.74
C LEU A 152 -17.07 71.29 9.12
N LEU A 153 -16.18 70.83 10.00
CA LEU A 153 -15.93 71.46 11.30
C LEU A 153 -15.40 72.88 11.16
N VAL A 154 -14.43 73.10 10.26
CA VAL A 154 -13.93 74.45 9.96
C VAL A 154 -15.08 75.33 9.47
N ARG A 155 -15.89 74.85 8.53
CA ARG A 155 -17.03 75.62 8.03
C ARG A 155 -18.08 75.93 9.10
N ALA A 156 -18.29 75.03 10.07
CA ALA A 156 -19.26 75.19 11.14
C ALA A 156 -18.77 76.10 12.28
N THR A 157 -17.46 76.21 12.50
CA THR A 157 -16.85 77.07 13.53
C THR A 157 -16.61 78.51 13.05
N VAL A 158 -16.45 78.71 11.74
CA VAL A 158 -16.38 80.06 11.12
C VAL A 158 -17.57 80.96 11.48
N PRO A 159 -18.86 80.52 11.43
CA PRO A 159 -19.97 81.38 11.84
C PRO A 159 -19.95 81.69 13.35
N GLU A 160 -19.50 80.78 14.21
CA GLU A 160 -19.42 81.02 15.67
C GLU A 160 -18.36 82.08 16.00
N GLN A 161 -17.18 82.03 15.35
CA GLN A 161 -16.15 83.05 15.55
C GLN A 161 -16.49 84.39 14.88
N VAL A 162 -17.29 84.39 13.82
CA VAL A 162 -17.79 85.62 13.19
C VAL A 162 -18.92 86.24 14.02
N GLU A 163 -19.78 85.45 14.66
CA GLU A 163 -20.78 85.93 15.61
C GLU A 163 -20.16 86.47 16.91
N GLU A 164 -19.15 85.80 17.47
CA GLU A 164 -18.38 86.34 18.62
C GLU A 164 -17.64 87.63 18.24
N ALA A 165 -16.99 87.69 17.07
CA ALA A 165 -16.32 88.90 16.61
C ALA A 165 -17.30 90.06 16.35
N ASN A 166 -18.48 89.78 15.81
CA ASN A 166 -19.53 90.79 15.62
C ASN A 166 -20.12 91.28 16.96
N GLN A 167 -20.36 90.39 17.93
CA GLN A 167 -20.80 90.80 19.28
C GLN A 167 -19.73 91.60 20.05
N ILE A 168 -18.44 91.30 19.86
CA ILE A 168 -17.33 92.07 20.43
C ILE A 168 -17.19 93.45 19.75
N SER A 169 -17.45 93.54 18.44
CA SER A 169 -17.51 94.81 17.71
C SER A 169 -18.69 95.67 18.15
N GLU A 170 -19.89 95.09 18.25
CA GLU A 170 -21.11 95.79 18.70
C GLU A 170 -21.01 96.25 20.17
N SER A 171 -20.40 95.46 21.05
CA SER A 171 -20.14 95.86 22.45
C SER A 171 -19.03 96.91 22.58
N SER A 172 -18.04 96.92 21.69
CA SER A 172 -17.01 97.97 21.59
C SER A 172 -17.58 99.29 21.04
N GLU A 173 -18.50 99.22 20.07
CA GLU A 173 -19.21 100.38 19.53
C GLU A 173 -20.19 100.98 20.57
N MET A 174 -20.92 100.14 21.32
CA MET A 174 -21.78 100.58 22.42
C MET A 174 -21.01 101.17 23.60
N THR A 175 -19.81 100.68 23.91
CA THR A 175 -18.94 101.28 24.94
C THR A 175 -18.34 102.61 24.46
N ASN A 176 -17.92 102.72 23.19
CA ASN A 176 -17.50 103.99 22.60
C ASN A 176 -18.62 105.03 22.52
N LEU A 177 -19.88 104.63 22.33
CA LEU A 177 -21.03 105.53 22.36
C LEU A 177 -21.36 106.02 23.78
N MET A 178 -21.01 105.24 24.81
CA MET A 178 -21.19 105.62 26.23
C MET A 178 -20.01 106.40 26.81
N THR A 179 -18.81 106.28 26.25
CA THR A 179 -17.65 107.13 26.57
C THR A 179 -17.53 108.26 25.55
N GLY A 180 -18.39 109.28 25.66
CA GLY A 180 -18.35 110.44 24.78
C GLY A 180 -16.96 111.07 24.67
N GLN A 181 -16.28 110.85 23.55
CA GLN A 181 -15.18 111.67 23.08
C GLN A 181 -15.54 112.13 21.67
N GLY A 182 -16.04 113.36 21.59
CA GLY A 182 -16.24 114.06 20.34
C GLY A 182 -14.91 114.47 19.74
N ASP A 183 -14.76 114.26 18.44
CA ASP A 183 -13.73 114.92 17.66
C ASP A 183 -14.03 116.43 17.62
N SER A 184 -13.32 117.17 18.46
CA SER A 184 -13.23 118.62 18.41
C SER A 184 -12.30 119.03 17.27
N VAL A 185 -12.86 119.82 16.37
CA VAL A 185 -12.20 120.66 15.37
C VAL A 185 -10.97 121.38 15.93
N ALA A 186 -9.83 121.26 15.24
CA ALA A 186 -8.86 122.33 14.95
C ALA A 186 -7.83 121.82 13.92
#